data_AF-A0A919DMW0-F1
#
_entry.id   AF-A0A919DMW0-F1
#
_cell.length_a   1.000
_cell.length_b   1.000
_cell.length_c   1.000
_cell.angle_alpha   90.00
_cell.angle_beta   90.00
_cell.angle_gamma   90.00
#
_symmetry.space_group_name_H-M   'P 1'
#
loop_
_entity.id
_entity.type
_entity.pdbx_description
1 polymer ?
#
loop_
_entity_poly.entity_id
_entity_poly.type
_entity_poly.pdbx_seq_one_letter_code
_entity_poly.pdbx_strand_id
1 'polypeptide(L)' 'MNDPYVLPNGVLRNRLGITDAVALATAEADITRARLLEVDRHPPPGDFDLTTCAVSTPRSSAICTTGRANCGRWT' A
#
# COMPACT_ATOMS: atom_id res chain seq x y z
N MET A 1 -19.52 5.34 -20.75
CA MET A 1 -18.12 5.24 -20.27
C MET A 1 -18.18 4.50 -18.95
N ASN A 2 -17.66 3.28 -18.88
CA ASN A 2 -17.77 2.41 -17.71
C ASN A 2 -16.45 2.50 -16.93
N ASP A 3 -16.50 2.89 -15.65
CA ASP A 3 -15.31 2.95 -14.81
C ASP A 3 -14.90 1.53 -14.38
N PRO A 4 -13.68 1.05 -14.72
CA PRO A 4 -13.25 -0.31 -14.39
C PRO A 4 -13.02 -0.56 -12.89
N TYR A 5 -12.92 0.49 -12.08
CA TYR A 5 -12.67 0.41 -10.63
C TYR A 5 -13.95 0.41 -9.81
N VAL A 6 -15.09 0.68 -10.44
CA VAL A 6 -16.37 0.83 -9.78
C VAL A 6 -17.26 -0.35 -10.17
N LEU A 7 -17.89 -0.96 -9.17
CA LEU A 7 -18.91 -1.98 -9.37
C LEU A 7 -20.18 -1.34 -9.97
N PRO A 8 -21.08 -2.12 -10.58
CA PRO A 8 -22.31 -1.57 -11.17
C PRO A 8 -23.21 -0.79 -10.20
N ASN A 9 -23.04 -1.01 -8.89
CA ASN A 9 -23.74 -0.32 -7.81
C ASN A 9 -23.07 0.99 -7.36
N GLY A 10 -21.98 1.43 -8.00
CA GLY A 10 -21.27 2.66 -7.67
C GLY A 10 -20.21 2.51 -6.57
N VAL A 11 -20.01 1.31 -6.02
CA VAL A 11 -19.02 1.06 -4.95
C VAL A 11 -17.67 0.64 -5.54
N LEU A 12 -16.57 1.06 -4.91
CA LEU A 12 -15.23 0.68 -5.35
C LEU A 12 -14.99 -0.82 -5.23
N ARG A 13 -14.33 -1.38 -6.23
CA ARG A 13 -13.84 -2.77 -6.18
C ARG A 13 -12.79 -2.86 -5.07
N ASN A 14 -13.11 -3.62 -4.03
CA ASN A 14 -12.27 -3.78 -2.85
C ASN A 14 -11.98 -5.27 -2.59
N ARG A 15 -10.93 -5.55 -1.81
CA ARG A 15 -10.54 -6.92 -1.44
C ARG A 15 -11.40 -7.53 -0.33
N LEU A 16 -12.30 -6.75 0.27
CA LEU A 16 -13.17 -7.16 1.37
C LEU A 16 -14.52 -7.71 0.88
N GLY A 17 -14.82 -7.55 -0.42
CA GLY A 17 -16.10 -7.95 -1.00
C GLY A 17 -17.28 -7.10 -0.55
N ILE A 18 -17.04 -5.92 0.04
CA ILE A 18 -18.09 -5.04 0.56
C ILE A 18 -18.75 -4.31 -0.61
N THR A 19 -20.07 -4.38 -0.71
CA THR A 19 -20.86 -3.74 -1.76
C THR A 19 -21.70 -2.57 -1.25
N ASP A 20 -21.62 -2.24 0.03
CA ASP A 20 -22.26 -1.07 0.63
C ASP A 20 -21.21 0.03 0.82
N ALA A 21 -21.53 1.26 0.39
CA ALA A 21 -20.57 2.36 0.37
C ALA A 21 -20.18 2.82 1.79
N VAL A 22 -21.12 2.81 2.73
CA VAL A 22 -20.91 3.29 4.10
C VAL A 22 -20.07 2.28 4.89
N ALA A 23 -20.41 0.99 4.76
CA ALA A 23 -19.64 -0.10 5.32
C ALA A 23 -18.22 -0.15 4.74
N LEU A 24 -18.05 0.10 3.44
CA LEU A 24 -16.73 0.14 2.81
C LEU A 24 -15.89 1.29 3.38
N ALA A 25 -16.43 2.50 3.44
CA ALA A 25 -15.72 3.66 3.98
C ALA A 25 -15.26 3.45 5.43
N THR A 26 -16.10 2.81 6.25
CA THR A 26 -15.78 2.51 7.65
C THR A 26 -14.64 1.49 7.73
N ALA A 27 -14.74 0.38 6.99
CA ALA A 27 -13.71 -0.65 6.97
C ALA A 27 -12.36 -0.13 6.42
N GLU A 28 -12.40 0.72 5.39
CA GLU A 28 -11.22 1.36 4.83
C GLU A 28 -10.53 2.29 5.82
N ALA A 29 -11.31 3.09 6.57
CA ALA A 29 -10.76 3.98 7.60
C ALA A 29 -10.05 3.18 8.70
N ASP A 30 -10.66 2.10 9.19
CA ASP A 30 -10.10 1.26 10.25
C ASP A 30 -8.79 0.59 9.82
N ILE A 31 -8.77 -0.01 8.63
CA ILE A 31 -7.56 -0.64 8.06
C ILE A 31 -6.46 0.40 7.85
N THR A 32 -6.81 1.56 7.30
CA THR A 32 -5.85 2.63 7.03
C THR A 32 -5.25 3.16 8.33
N ARG A 33 -6.07 3.37 9.37
CA ARG A 33 -5.61 3.81 10.69
C ARG A 33 -4.60 2.83 11.28
N ALA A 34 -4.87 1.53 11.21
CA ALA A 34 -3.93 0.52 11.68
C ALA A 34 -2.62 0.54 10.89
N ARG A 35 -2.67 0.73 9.57
CA ARG A 35 -1.47 0.80 8.71
C ARG A 35 -0.66 2.08 8.88
N LEU A 36 -1.29 3.21 9.17
CA LEU A 36 -0.59 4.45 9.45
C LEU A 36 0.31 4.34 10.69
N LEU A 37 -0.14 3.63 11.73
CA LEU A 37 0.69 3.36 12.91
C LEU A 37 1.93 2.51 12.57
N GLU A 38 1.80 1.58 11.62
CA GLU A 38 2.94 0.79 11.16
C GLU A 38 3.92 1.63 10.33
N VAL A 39 3.42 2.55 9.50
CA VAL A 39 4.25 3.48 8.73
C VAL A 39 4.99 4.46 9.64
N ASP A 40 4.35 4.94 10.71
CA ASP A 40 4.98 5.82 11.70
C ASP A 40 6.12 5.10 12.45
N ARG A 41 5.90 3.84 12.84
CA ARG A 41 6.91 3.02 13.53
C ARG A 41 8.05 2.56 12.62
N HIS A 42 7.71 2.24 11.38
CA HIS A 42 8.61 1.66 10.38
C HIS A 42 8.48 2.45 9.07
N PRO A 43 9.03 3.66 8.99
CA PRO A 43 8.93 4.47 7.80
C PRO A 43 9.55 3.74 6.60
N PRO A 44 8.87 3.71 5.44
CA PRO A 44 9.39 3.04 4.27
C PRO A 44 10.69 3.73 3.82
N PRO A 45 11.77 2.98 3.55
CA PRO A 45 13.00 3.57 3.05
C PRO A 45 12.82 4.01 1.60
N GLY A 46 13.39 5.16 1.24
CA GLY A 46 13.47 5.60 -0.14
C GLY A 46 13.46 7.11 -0.29
N ASP A 47 13.68 7.57 -1.52
CA ASP A 47 13.76 8.99 -1.87
C ASP A 47 12.38 9.62 -2.15
N PHE A 48 11.30 8.87 -1.91
CA PHE A 48 9.90 9.27 -2.16
C PHE A 48 9.68 9.79 -3.59
N ASP A 49 10.46 9.28 -4.54
CA ASP A 49 10.27 9.57 -5.96
C ASP A 49 9.18 8.66 -6.55
N LEU A 50 8.71 9.03 -7.74
CA LEU A 50 7.67 8.26 -8.44
C LEU A 50 8.16 6.85 -8.84
N THR A 51 9.48 6.67 -8.93
CA THR A 51 10.15 5.39 -9.19
C THR A 51 10.06 4.45 -7.98
N THR A 52 10.07 4.99 -6.76
CA THR A 52 9.99 4.28 -5.47
C THR A 52 8.56 3.85 -5.13
N CYS A 53 7.56 4.53 -5.69
CA CYS A 53 6.13 4.21 -5.48
C CYS A 53 5.74 2.74 -5.84
N ALA A 54 6.60 2.00 -6.54
CA ALA A 54 6.41 0.57 -6.82
C ALA A 54 6.51 -0.37 -5.59
N VAL A 55 7.07 0.09 -4.46
CA VAL A 55 7.37 -0.73 -3.26
C VAL A 55 6.13 -1.21 -2.48
N SER A 56 4.93 -0.68 -2.73
CA SER A 56 3.72 -1.11 -2.00
C SER A 56 3.10 -2.44 -2.47
N THR A 57 3.72 -3.14 -3.44
CA THR A 57 3.27 -4.49 -3.83
C THR A 57 3.93 -5.57 -2.98
N PRO A 58 3.17 -6.36 -2.19
CA PRO A 58 3.71 -7.55 -1.57
C PRO A 58 3.72 -8.66 -2.63
N ARG A 59 4.75 -8.70 -3.47
CA ARG A 59 5.04 -9.92 -4.23
C ARG A 59 6.53 -10.12 -4.42
N SER A 60 7.00 -11.15 -3.72
CA SER A 60 8.21 -11.92 -3.97
C SER A 60 9.55 -11.27 -3.65
N SER A 61 10.12 -11.74 -2.52
CA SER A 61 11.29 -12.62 -2.59
C SER A 61 12.39 -12.22 -3.57
N ALA A 62 13.11 -11.13 -3.30
CA ALA A 62 14.47 -10.97 -3.80
C ALA A 62 15.34 -10.47 -2.65
N ILE A 63 15.62 -11.43 -1.76
CA ILE A 63 16.73 -11.39 -0.84
C ILE A 63 17.97 -11.01 -1.64
N CYS A 64 18.62 -9.92 -1.23
CA CYS A 64 20.06 -9.69 -1.29
C CYS A 64 20.85 -10.72 -2.11
N THR A 65 21.01 -10.50 -3.42
CA THR A 65 22.08 -11.15 -4.20
C THR A 65 22.34 -10.23 -5.40
N THR A 66 23.21 -9.24 -5.27
CA THR A 66 24.59 -9.33 -5.77
C THR A 66 25.38 -8.18 -5.15
N GLY A 67 26.61 -8.46 -4.75
CA GLY A 67 27.39 -7.66 -3.81
C GLY A 67 27.62 -6.20 -4.19
N ARG A 68 27.90 -5.43 -3.13
CA ARG A 68 28.48 -4.08 -3.09
C ARG A 68 27.47 -2.93 -3.21
N ALA A 69 26.84 -2.61 -2.08
CA ALA A 69 26.50 -1.22 -1.77
C ALA A 69 26.55 -1.02 -0.25
N ASN A 70 27.35 -0.03 0.17
CA ASN A 70 27.53 0.41 1.54
C ASN A 70 26.19 0.60 2.26
N CYS A 71 25.98 -0.13 3.36
CA CYS A 71 25.06 0.30 4.39
C CYS A 71 25.69 1.51 5.11
N GLY A 72 25.40 2.71 4.61
CA GLY A 72 25.75 3.97 5.24
C GLY A 72 25.02 4.12 6.57
N ARG A 73 25.82 4.11 7.63
CA ARG A 73 25.56 4.54 9.01
C ARG A 73 24.69 5.81 9.07
N TRP A 74 23.56 5.73 9.77
CA TRP A 74 22.80 6.90 10.22
C TRP A 74 23.39 7.36 11.56
N THR A 75 24.03 8.53 11.55
CA THR A 75 24.15 9.39 12.74
C THR A 75 23.05 10.41 12.70
#